data_AF-A0A6B2FYA4-F1
#
_entry.id   AF-A0A6B2FYA4-F1
#
_cell.length_a   1.000
_cell.length_b   1.000
_cell.length_c   1.000
_cell.angle_alpha   90.00
_cell.angle_beta   90.00
_cell.angle_gamma   90.00
#
_symmetry.space_group_name_H-M   'P 1'
#
loop_
_entity.id
_entity.type
_entity.pdbx_description
1 polymer ?
#
loop_
_entity_poly.entity_id
_entity_poly.type
_entity_poly.pdbx_seq_one_letter_code
_entity_poly.pdbx_strand_id
1 'polypeptide(L)'
;DPLREDVSQITMSHLIPLKMKMVELTNDMDTRVSRLLIITTLRDRLRELKCQDMLNVDSRHTEIFQHYDELKNTHCEFSQKLSEREKCLEELDRIKKLYSQLASSLTATLDTAIEDLSDTYQVQSISETEDLLQELEIFLQTISEAEKKLQEAVDLETQINQSSDSANLYCSVTCEELKAKLGLAKEAVDQRRAQLSGEKNVQEQNDTLRKDYAKVAQDIEEFKNSSLQRVQESTTISCSLEERISLLKLVADDVDTFYKQHIPILEAASKAMQENKIFHNPLTSHTDESINSDYQNMFNLIASSINEIENQVIVRDGTNITEQQVKDYRKSFDYFDKEHLNFLSYESFRNFLVSL
;
A
#
# COMPACT_ATOMS: atom_id res chain seq x y z
N ASP A 1 39.74 52.61 -15.86
CA ASP A 1 40.99 51.88 -15.72
C ASP A 1 40.61 50.46 -15.33
N PRO A 2 40.75 49.46 -16.23
CA PRO A 2 40.24 48.11 -15.99
C PRO A 2 40.85 47.45 -14.75
N LEU A 3 42.00 47.94 -14.27
CA LEU A 3 42.70 47.47 -13.07
C LEU A 3 42.16 48.05 -11.75
N ARG A 4 41.14 48.94 -11.80
CA ARG A 4 40.53 49.57 -10.62
C ARG A 4 39.06 49.19 -10.39
N GLU A 5 38.52 48.28 -11.18
CA GLU A 5 37.14 47.81 -11.00
C GLU A 5 37.05 46.85 -9.80
N ASP A 6 35.99 47.00 -9.00
CA ASP A 6 35.73 46.14 -7.87
C ASP A 6 35.21 44.78 -8.37
N VAL A 7 36.10 43.79 -8.37
CA VAL A 7 35.86 42.44 -8.90
C VAL A 7 34.76 41.71 -8.11
N SER A 8 34.48 42.14 -6.88
CA SER A 8 33.54 41.48 -5.97
C SER A 8 32.08 41.53 -6.43
N GLN A 9 31.70 42.47 -7.29
CA GLN A 9 30.31 42.65 -7.75
C GLN A 9 30.07 42.24 -9.21
N ILE A 10 31.09 41.69 -9.89
CA ILE A 10 30.99 41.33 -11.29
C ILE A 10 30.11 40.08 -11.46
N THR A 11 29.17 40.13 -12.41
CA THR A 11 28.30 39.01 -12.80
C THR A 11 28.96 38.17 -13.89
N MET A 12 28.52 36.92 -14.06
CA MET A 12 29.11 35.99 -15.04
C MET A 12 29.15 36.55 -16.47
N SER A 13 28.11 37.32 -16.86
CA SER A 13 28.03 37.97 -18.18
C SER A 13 29.06 39.07 -18.40
N HIS A 14 29.52 39.74 -17.34
CA HIS A 14 30.52 40.80 -17.40
C HIS A 14 31.95 40.28 -17.19
N LEU A 15 32.10 39.07 -16.62
CA LEU A 15 33.39 38.43 -16.39
C LEU A 15 34.07 37.98 -17.69
N ILE A 16 33.31 37.44 -18.66
CA ILE A 16 33.86 36.95 -19.94
C ILE A 16 34.51 38.09 -20.74
N PRO A 17 33.84 39.24 -20.99
CA PRO A 17 34.46 40.38 -21.68
C PRO A 17 35.68 40.94 -20.94
N LEU A 18 35.64 40.95 -19.60
CA LEU A 18 36.75 41.45 -18.79
C LEU A 18 37.97 40.52 -18.88
N LYS A 19 37.78 39.20 -18.89
CA LYS A 19 38.87 38.24 -19.14
C LYS A 19 39.47 38.41 -20.53
N MET A 20 38.66 38.64 -21.57
CA MET A 20 39.20 38.92 -22.92
C MET A 20 40.08 40.18 -22.93
N LYS A 21 39.63 41.26 -22.28
CA LYS A 21 40.45 42.48 -22.11
C LYS A 21 41.74 42.24 -21.33
N MET A 22 41.73 41.35 -20.33
CA MET A 22 42.93 40.99 -19.59
C MET A 22 43.93 40.22 -20.45
N VAL A 23 43.46 39.33 -21.34
CA VAL A 23 44.32 38.63 -22.31
C VAL A 23 44.93 39.61 -23.32
N GLU A 24 44.14 40.57 -23.83
CA GLU A 24 44.65 41.63 -24.70
C GLU A 24 45.74 42.46 -24.02
N LEU A 25 45.56 42.79 -22.74
CA LEU A 25 46.55 43.52 -21.95
C LEU A 25 47.82 42.69 -21.71
N THR A 26 47.70 41.39 -21.43
CA THR A 26 48.86 40.48 -21.34
C THR A 26 49.66 40.48 -22.64
N ASN A 27 48.98 40.36 -23.77
CA ASN A 27 49.63 40.36 -25.09
C ASN A 27 50.35 41.70 -25.35
N ASP A 28 49.73 42.84 -25.03
CA ASP A 28 50.37 44.15 -25.16
C ASP A 28 51.61 44.26 -24.25
N MET A 29 51.51 43.81 -23.00
CA MET A 29 52.66 43.79 -22.07
C MET A 29 53.82 42.94 -22.59
N ASP A 30 53.54 41.76 -23.15
CA ASP A 30 54.56 40.88 -23.73
C ASP A 30 55.26 41.54 -24.93
N THR A 31 54.54 42.27 -25.78
CA THR A 31 55.18 43.03 -26.88
C THR A 31 56.08 44.16 -26.37
N ARG A 32 55.77 44.74 -25.20
CA ARG A 32 56.57 45.79 -24.57
C ARG A 32 57.85 45.24 -23.95
N VAL A 33 57.91 43.96 -23.56
CA VAL A 33 59.15 43.31 -23.07
C VAL A 33 60.27 43.43 -24.09
N SER A 34 60.00 43.14 -25.37
CA SER A 34 61.01 43.27 -26.43
C SER A 34 61.50 44.71 -26.58
N ARG A 35 60.63 45.71 -26.38
CA ARG A 35 61.01 47.13 -26.41
C ARG A 35 61.86 47.52 -25.19
N LEU A 36 61.53 47.02 -24.01
CA LEU A 36 62.32 47.23 -22.79
C LEU A 36 63.72 46.62 -22.90
N LEU A 37 63.85 45.48 -23.59
CA LEU A 37 65.15 44.88 -23.91
C LEU A 37 65.98 45.81 -24.80
N ILE A 38 65.39 46.38 -25.85
CA ILE A 38 66.07 47.36 -26.73
C ILE A 38 66.51 48.59 -25.93
N ILE A 39 65.65 49.12 -25.07
CA ILE A 39 65.95 50.27 -24.20
C ILE A 39 67.16 49.96 -23.29
N THR A 40 67.23 48.74 -22.77
CA THR A 40 68.34 48.28 -21.93
C THR A 40 69.65 48.17 -22.73
N THR A 41 69.61 47.57 -23.92
CA THR A 41 70.77 47.48 -24.82
C THR A 41 71.28 48.85 -25.24
N LEU A 42 70.37 49.80 -25.55
CA LEU A 42 70.73 51.18 -25.90
C LEU A 42 71.38 51.91 -24.72
N ARG A 43 70.82 51.77 -23.50
CA ARG A 43 71.43 52.30 -22.27
C ARG A 43 72.85 51.76 -22.09
N ASP A 44 73.04 50.46 -22.23
CA ASP A 44 74.35 49.82 -22.04
C ASP A 44 75.37 50.30 -23.07
N ARG A 45 74.94 50.49 -24.33
CA ARG A 45 75.79 51.07 -25.37
C ARG A 45 76.15 52.54 -25.11
N LEU A 46 75.21 53.34 -24.61
CA LEU A 46 75.48 54.73 -24.20
C LEU A 46 76.47 54.79 -23.02
N ARG A 47 76.39 53.81 -22.11
CA ARG A 47 77.34 53.65 -21.00
C ARG A 47 78.75 53.33 -21.49
N GLU A 48 78.89 52.43 -22.47
CA GLU A 48 80.18 52.11 -23.11
C GLU A 48 80.81 53.32 -23.80
N LEU A 49 79.99 54.19 -24.41
CA LEU A 49 80.44 55.38 -25.14
C LEU A 49 80.75 56.59 -24.23
N LYS A 50 80.57 56.48 -22.90
CA LYS A 50 80.84 57.54 -21.90
C LYS A 50 80.16 58.88 -22.21
N CYS A 51 78.87 58.84 -22.56
CA CYS A 51 78.08 60.05 -22.77
C CYS A 51 77.96 60.91 -21.49
N GLN A 52 77.73 62.22 -21.65
CA GLN A 52 77.79 63.19 -20.54
C GLN A 52 76.62 63.08 -19.54
N ASP A 53 75.43 62.68 -19.97
CA ASP A 53 74.19 62.66 -19.16
C ASP A 53 73.71 61.25 -18.74
N MET A 54 74.65 60.34 -18.43
CA MET A 54 74.31 58.95 -18.05
C MET A 54 73.45 58.85 -16.78
N LEU A 55 73.59 59.76 -15.81
CA LEU A 55 72.81 59.75 -14.56
C LEU A 55 71.30 59.91 -14.82
N ASN A 56 70.92 60.80 -15.75
CA ASN A 56 69.53 61.03 -16.10
C ASN A 56 68.94 59.84 -16.89
N VAL A 57 69.74 59.23 -17.78
CA VAL A 57 69.34 58.04 -18.54
C VAL A 57 69.15 56.84 -17.61
N ASP A 58 70.03 56.65 -16.62
CA ASP A 58 69.93 55.58 -15.64
C ASP A 58 68.74 55.77 -14.68
N SER A 59 68.48 57.02 -14.23
CA SER A 59 67.27 57.35 -13.46
C SER A 59 66.01 57.04 -14.24
N ARG A 60 65.93 57.48 -15.51
CA ARG A 60 64.76 57.26 -16.36
C ARG A 60 64.55 55.78 -16.72
N HIS A 61 65.64 55.04 -16.94
CA HIS A 61 65.59 53.58 -17.12
C HIS A 61 65.00 52.91 -15.87
N THR A 62 65.47 53.29 -14.68
CA THR A 62 64.97 52.76 -13.41
C THR A 62 63.48 53.07 -13.20
N GLU A 63 63.02 54.31 -13.47
CA GLU A 63 61.60 54.69 -13.40
C GLU A 63 60.72 53.86 -14.35
N ILE A 64 61.17 53.64 -15.60
CA ILE A 64 60.41 52.86 -16.59
C ILE A 64 60.26 51.40 -16.15
N PHE A 65 61.33 50.80 -15.61
CA PHE A 65 61.28 49.43 -15.09
C PHE A 65 60.42 49.32 -13.84
N GLN A 66 60.49 50.29 -12.91
CA GLN A 66 59.61 50.34 -11.74
C GLN A 66 58.13 50.40 -12.14
N HIS A 67 57.76 51.29 -13.07
CA HIS A 67 56.37 51.37 -13.55
C HIS A 67 55.93 50.12 -14.30
N TYR A 68 56.83 49.47 -15.05
CA TYR A 68 56.53 48.20 -15.70
C TYR A 68 56.29 47.08 -14.67
N ASP A 69 57.11 47.02 -13.63
CA ASP A 69 56.97 46.03 -12.55
C ASP A 69 55.70 46.28 -11.72
N GLU A 70 55.35 47.54 -11.41
CA GLU A 70 54.09 47.93 -10.77
C GLU A 70 52.88 47.52 -11.62
N LEU A 71 52.91 47.79 -12.93
CA LEU A 71 51.84 47.40 -13.85
C LEU A 71 51.71 45.88 -13.96
N LYS A 72 52.83 45.16 -13.97
CA LYS A 72 52.85 43.69 -14.00
C LYS A 72 52.27 43.10 -12.70
N ASN A 73 52.64 43.64 -11.55
CA ASN A 73 52.15 43.17 -10.25
C ASN A 73 50.64 43.43 -10.12
N THR A 74 50.18 44.63 -10.46
CA THR A 74 48.74 44.96 -10.42
C THR A 74 47.92 44.13 -11.40
N HIS A 75 48.43 43.86 -12.61
CA HIS A 75 47.79 42.94 -13.57
C HIS A 75 47.73 41.50 -13.04
N CYS A 76 48.81 41.01 -12.44
CA CYS A 76 48.85 39.68 -11.83
C CYS A 76 47.83 39.53 -10.69
N GLU A 77 47.81 40.50 -9.75
CA GLU A 77 46.86 40.53 -8.63
C GLU A 77 45.41 40.60 -9.12
N PHE A 78 45.13 41.46 -10.11
CA PHE A 78 43.79 41.59 -10.68
C PHE A 78 43.35 40.32 -11.41
N SER A 79 44.25 39.71 -12.19
CA SER A 79 44.01 38.43 -12.88
C SER A 79 43.71 37.31 -11.89
N GLN A 80 44.44 37.24 -10.77
CA GLN A 80 44.18 36.28 -9.71
C GLN A 80 42.80 36.49 -9.08
N LYS A 81 42.46 37.72 -8.67
CA LYS A 81 41.14 38.06 -8.12
C LYS A 81 40.00 37.72 -9.09
N LEU A 82 40.21 37.96 -10.39
CA LEU A 82 39.25 37.63 -11.44
C LEU A 82 39.05 36.12 -11.59
N SER A 83 40.12 35.32 -11.52
CA SER A 83 40.04 33.86 -11.54
C SER A 83 39.40 33.27 -10.28
N GLU A 84 39.66 33.84 -9.10
CA GLU A 84 39.00 33.44 -7.85
C GLU A 84 37.49 33.74 -7.93
N ARG A 85 37.11 34.92 -8.42
CA ARG A 85 35.71 35.30 -8.62
C ARG A 85 34.99 34.40 -9.61
N GLU A 86 35.64 34.03 -10.71
CA GLU A 86 35.12 33.09 -11.70
C GLU A 86 34.80 31.74 -11.07
N LYS A 87 35.73 31.16 -10.31
CA LYS A 87 35.50 29.89 -9.60
C LYS A 87 34.33 29.97 -8.63
N CYS A 88 34.19 31.09 -7.90
CA CYS A 88 33.03 31.31 -7.03
C CYS A 88 31.71 31.37 -7.80
N LEU A 89 31.69 32.00 -8.99
CA LEU A 89 30.50 32.06 -9.84
C LEU A 89 30.16 30.71 -10.47
N GLU A 90 31.16 29.94 -10.90
CA GLU A 90 30.97 28.59 -11.43
C GLU A 90 30.40 27.65 -10.35
N GLU A 91 30.90 27.72 -9.12
CA GLU A 91 30.36 26.93 -8.02
C GLU A 91 28.94 27.35 -7.65
N LEU A 92 28.64 28.66 -7.66
CA LEU A 92 27.29 29.16 -7.45
C LEU A 92 26.32 28.66 -8.55
N ASP A 93 26.74 28.69 -9.81
CA ASP A 93 25.96 28.17 -10.94
C ASP A 93 25.70 26.66 -10.81
N ARG A 94 26.72 25.90 -10.37
CA ARG A 94 26.59 24.47 -10.08
C ARG A 94 25.55 24.22 -8.98
N ILE A 95 25.60 24.97 -7.89
CA ILE A 95 24.64 24.87 -6.78
C ILE A 95 23.22 25.22 -7.26
N LYS A 96 23.04 26.30 -8.03
CA LYS A 96 21.73 26.68 -8.60
C LYS A 96 21.14 25.57 -9.48
N LYS A 97 21.96 24.92 -10.30
CA LYS A 97 21.56 23.77 -11.13
C LYS A 97 21.18 22.55 -10.30
N LEU A 98 21.98 22.20 -9.29
CA LEU A 98 21.67 21.09 -8.39
C LEU A 98 20.35 21.32 -7.65
N TYR A 99 20.13 22.53 -7.14
CA TYR A 99 18.85 22.90 -6.55
C TYR A 99 17.69 22.70 -7.54
N SER A 100 17.81 23.16 -8.78
CA SER A 100 16.74 23.03 -9.80
C SER A 100 16.38 21.57 -10.11
N GLN A 101 17.38 20.69 -10.17
CA GLN A 101 17.18 19.26 -10.42
C GLN A 101 16.50 18.60 -9.21
N LEU A 102 16.98 18.91 -8.01
CA LEU A 102 16.43 18.37 -6.77
C LEU A 102 14.98 18.83 -6.56
N ALA A 103 14.70 20.12 -6.75
CA ALA A 103 13.35 20.68 -6.65
C ALA A 103 12.39 20.05 -7.65
N SER A 104 12.81 19.86 -8.90
CA SER A 104 11.99 19.22 -9.94
C SER A 104 11.70 17.75 -9.60
N SER A 105 12.73 17.00 -9.19
CA SER A 105 12.56 15.60 -8.77
C SER A 105 11.66 15.47 -7.56
N LEU A 106 11.84 16.32 -6.55
CA LEU A 106 11.05 16.30 -5.32
C LEU A 106 9.59 16.66 -5.60
N THR A 107 9.35 17.65 -6.45
CA THR A 107 7.99 18.04 -6.87
C THR A 107 7.29 16.86 -7.54
N ALA A 108 7.94 16.20 -8.50
CA ALA A 108 7.37 15.03 -9.17
C ALA A 108 7.07 13.89 -8.20
N THR A 109 8.01 13.56 -7.30
CA THR A 109 7.80 12.52 -6.28
C THR A 109 6.63 12.85 -5.35
N LEU A 110 6.51 14.10 -4.90
CA LEU A 110 5.44 14.53 -4.00
C LEU A 110 4.08 14.57 -4.71
N ASP A 111 4.03 14.96 -5.98
CA ASP A 111 2.77 15.00 -6.75
C ASP A 111 2.26 13.57 -7.00
N THR A 112 3.14 12.64 -7.42
CA THR A 112 2.78 11.22 -7.55
C THR A 112 2.35 10.63 -6.21
N ALA A 113 3.08 10.93 -5.12
CA ALA A 113 2.72 10.49 -3.78
C ALA A 113 1.31 10.96 -3.36
N ILE A 114 0.95 12.20 -3.63
CA ILE A 114 -0.38 12.74 -3.31
C ILE A 114 -1.46 12.08 -4.17
N GLU A 115 -1.19 11.81 -5.44
CA GLU A 115 -2.09 11.10 -6.34
C GLU A 115 -2.35 9.66 -5.85
N ASP A 116 -1.29 8.89 -5.59
CA ASP A 116 -1.38 7.51 -5.09
C ASP A 116 -2.16 7.41 -3.76
N LEU A 117 -1.99 8.38 -2.86
CA LEU A 117 -2.70 8.42 -1.57
C LEU A 117 -4.18 8.80 -1.72
N SER A 118 -4.53 9.52 -2.79
CA SER A 118 -5.89 9.97 -3.09
C SER A 118 -6.72 8.90 -3.82
N ASP A 119 -6.09 7.81 -4.26
CA ASP A 119 -6.76 6.74 -5.00
C ASP A 119 -7.84 6.04 -4.17
N THR A 120 -9.02 5.86 -4.76
CA THR A 120 -10.11 5.12 -4.15
C THR A 120 -9.79 3.63 -4.11
N TYR A 121 -9.99 3.00 -2.95
CA TYR A 121 -9.83 1.55 -2.78
C TYR A 121 -11.15 0.90 -2.42
N GLN A 122 -11.27 -0.40 -2.73
CA GLN A 122 -12.37 -1.25 -2.32
C GLN A 122 -11.78 -2.49 -1.68
N VAL A 123 -12.06 -2.69 -0.40
CA VAL A 123 -11.55 -3.82 0.38
C VAL A 123 -12.73 -4.68 0.81
N GLN A 124 -12.55 -6.00 0.75
CA GLN A 124 -13.59 -6.98 1.10
C GLN A 124 -13.17 -7.90 2.25
N SER A 125 -11.92 -7.79 2.71
CA SER A 125 -11.38 -8.61 3.79
C SER A 125 -10.49 -7.83 4.76
N ILE A 126 -10.35 -8.38 5.97
CA ILE A 126 -9.43 -7.84 6.99
C ILE A 126 -7.98 -7.94 6.49
N SER A 127 -7.60 -9.06 5.86
CA SER A 127 -6.25 -9.27 5.32
C SER A 127 -5.86 -8.20 4.31
N GLU A 128 -6.73 -7.91 3.34
CA GLU A 128 -6.49 -6.85 2.35
C GLU A 128 -6.30 -5.48 3.01
N THR A 129 -7.04 -5.19 4.09
CA THR A 129 -6.87 -3.93 4.83
C THR A 129 -5.52 -3.89 5.56
N GLU A 130 -5.07 -5.01 6.12
CA GLU A 130 -3.78 -5.12 6.79
C GLU A 130 -2.61 -5.02 5.81
N ASP A 131 -2.74 -5.61 4.63
CA ASP A 131 -1.75 -5.50 3.55
C ASP A 131 -1.61 -4.03 3.11
N LEU A 132 -2.72 -3.33 2.88
CA LEU A 132 -2.71 -1.90 2.55
C LEU A 132 -2.13 -1.02 3.67
N LEU A 133 -2.35 -1.37 4.94
CA LEU A 133 -1.72 -0.67 6.06
C LEU A 133 -0.20 -0.88 6.09
N GLN A 134 0.28 -2.09 5.79
CA GLN A 134 1.71 -2.38 5.69
C GLN A 134 2.35 -1.64 4.50
N GLU A 135 1.69 -1.60 3.36
CA GLU A 135 2.13 -0.82 2.19
C GLU A 135 2.26 0.67 2.55
N LEU A 136 1.31 1.21 3.31
CA LEU A 136 1.37 2.59 3.81
C LEU A 136 2.56 2.82 4.76
N GLU A 137 2.91 1.84 5.61
CA GLU A 137 4.10 1.94 6.47
C GLU A 137 5.41 1.94 5.67
N ILE A 138 5.49 1.15 4.59
CA ILE A 138 6.64 1.18 3.69
C ILE A 138 6.71 2.54 2.98
N PHE A 139 5.58 3.05 2.52
CA PHE A 139 5.49 4.35 1.85
C PHE A 139 5.93 5.53 2.73
N LEU A 140 5.71 5.46 4.04
CA LEU A 140 6.21 6.45 4.99
C LEU A 140 7.74 6.59 4.96
N GLN A 141 8.48 5.53 4.61
CA GLN A 141 9.92 5.60 4.42
C GLN A 141 10.27 6.52 3.25
N THR A 142 9.51 6.45 2.14
CA THR A 142 9.67 7.32 0.96
C THR A 142 9.41 8.78 1.31
N ILE A 143 8.41 9.08 2.14
CA ILE A 143 8.19 10.46 2.63
C ILE A 143 9.35 10.93 3.50
N SER A 144 9.89 10.09 4.39
CA SER A 144 11.05 10.46 5.20
C SER A 144 12.29 10.73 4.34
N GLU A 145 12.49 10.00 3.25
CA GLU A 145 13.53 10.31 2.27
C GLU A 145 13.28 11.64 1.55
N ALA A 146 12.03 11.94 1.19
CA ALA A 146 11.64 13.23 0.62
C ALA A 146 11.89 14.39 1.59
N GLU A 147 11.68 14.20 2.89
CA GLU A 147 12.03 15.18 3.93
C GLU A 147 13.53 15.48 3.98
N LYS A 148 14.37 14.44 3.89
CA LYS A 148 15.84 14.61 3.87
C LYS A 148 16.27 15.40 2.63
N LYS A 149 15.73 15.06 1.46
CA LYS A 149 15.98 15.79 0.21
C LYS A 149 15.49 17.24 0.29
N LEU A 150 14.38 17.50 0.98
CA LEU A 150 13.90 18.86 1.21
C LEU A 150 14.87 19.65 2.10
N GLN A 151 15.42 19.03 3.15
CA GLN A 151 16.42 19.68 4.00
C GLN A 151 17.69 20.03 3.21
N GLU A 152 18.17 19.12 2.35
CA GLU A 152 19.27 19.40 1.43
C GLU A 152 18.94 20.57 0.49
N ALA A 153 17.72 20.65 -0.03
CA ALA A 153 17.27 21.77 -0.87
C ALA A 153 17.28 23.11 -0.11
N VAL A 154 16.84 23.12 1.16
CA VAL A 154 16.86 24.31 2.03
C VAL A 154 18.30 24.77 2.31
N ASP A 155 19.22 23.84 2.52
CA ASP A 155 20.63 24.15 2.75
C ASP A 155 21.27 24.75 1.49
N LEU A 156 20.93 24.24 0.30
CA LEU A 156 21.36 24.80 -0.99
C LEU A 156 20.76 26.19 -1.25
N GLU A 157 19.47 26.40 -0.97
CA GLU A 157 18.81 27.71 -1.12
C GLU A 157 19.43 28.75 -0.17
N THR A 158 19.77 28.34 1.06
CA THR A 158 20.48 29.21 2.02
C THR A 158 21.85 29.61 1.49
N GLN A 159 22.61 28.69 0.89
CA GLN A 159 23.90 28.99 0.24
C GLN A 159 23.75 29.94 -0.96
N ILE A 160 22.68 29.79 -1.76
CA ILE A 160 22.38 30.68 -2.88
C ILE A 160 22.03 32.09 -2.36
N ASN A 161 21.21 32.19 -1.33
CA ASN A 161 20.80 33.48 -0.73
C ASN A 161 21.93 34.22 -0.01
N GLN A 162 22.92 33.50 0.52
CA GLN A 162 24.13 34.11 1.10
C GLN A 162 25.10 34.64 0.03
N SER A 163 24.92 34.25 -1.23
CA SER A 163 25.76 34.70 -2.34
C SER A 163 25.28 36.04 -2.90
N SER A 164 26.18 36.78 -3.56
CA SER A 164 25.89 38.10 -4.15
C SER A 164 24.86 38.07 -5.29
N ASP A 165 24.49 36.88 -5.79
CA ASP A 165 23.55 36.68 -6.89
C ASP A 165 22.48 35.66 -6.48
N SER A 166 21.45 36.15 -5.80
CA SER A 166 20.35 35.35 -5.26
C SER A 166 19.33 34.89 -6.30
N ALA A 167 19.37 35.42 -7.54
CA ALA A 167 18.39 35.08 -8.55
C ALA A 167 18.69 33.69 -9.16
N ASN A 168 17.78 32.73 -8.95
CA ASN A 168 17.86 31.43 -9.61
C ASN A 168 17.03 31.46 -10.91
N LEU A 169 17.71 31.48 -12.06
CA LEU A 169 17.07 31.47 -13.38
C LEU A 169 16.64 30.07 -13.85
N TYR A 170 17.08 29.02 -13.15
CA TYR A 170 16.85 27.62 -13.55
C TYR A 170 15.59 27.01 -12.95
N CYS A 171 15.03 27.59 -11.88
CA CYS A 171 13.89 27.03 -11.17
C CYS A 171 12.98 28.13 -10.64
N SER A 172 11.68 27.99 -10.87
CA SER A 172 10.65 28.86 -10.29
C SER A 172 10.13 28.35 -8.94
N VAL A 173 10.43 27.09 -8.58
CA VAL A 173 9.90 26.45 -7.38
C VAL A 173 10.73 26.85 -6.17
N THR A 174 10.04 27.38 -5.16
CA THR A 174 10.66 27.84 -3.91
C THR A 174 10.69 26.73 -2.85
N CYS A 175 11.59 26.82 -1.87
CA CYS A 175 11.55 25.89 -0.75
C CYS A 175 10.24 25.96 0.06
N GLU A 176 9.56 27.12 0.08
CA GLU A 176 8.25 27.27 0.73
C GLU A 176 7.17 26.43 0.03
N GLU A 177 7.15 26.44 -1.30
CA GLU A 177 6.23 25.59 -2.09
C GLU A 177 6.51 24.10 -1.87
N LEU A 178 7.78 23.70 -1.84
CA LEU A 178 8.15 22.30 -1.57
C LEU A 178 7.76 21.87 -0.15
N LYS A 179 7.93 22.74 0.85
CA LYS A 179 7.45 22.51 2.23
C LYS A 179 5.94 22.38 2.29
N ALA A 180 5.21 23.23 1.57
CA ALA A 180 3.76 23.15 1.48
C ALA A 180 3.29 21.83 0.86
N LYS A 181 3.90 21.42 -0.27
CA LYS A 181 3.60 20.12 -0.92
C LYS A 181 3.90 18.93 0.00
N LEU A 182 5.03 18.95 0.70
CA LEU A 182 5.34 17.91 1.69
C LEU A 182 4.31 17.89 2.83
N GLY A 183 3.83 19.05 3.27
CA GLY A 183 2.75 19.16 4.25
C GLY A 183 1.46 18.49 3.77
N LEU A 184 1.06 18.75 2.52
CA LEU A 184 -0.10 18.11 1.89
C LEU A 184 0.07 16.59 1.77
N ALA A 185 1.27 16.11 1.40
CA ALA A 185 1.55 14.67 1.33
C ALA A 185 1.40 14.00 2.71
N LYS A 186 1.88 14.64 3.79
CA LYS A 186 1.70 14.13 5.16
C LYS A 186 0.23 14.10 5.59
N GLU A 187 -0.51 15.17 5.29
CA GLU A 187 -1.94 15.22 5.58
C GLU A 187 -2.69 14.11 4.82
N ALA A 188 -2.35 13.89 3.55
CA ALA A 188 -2.91 12.80 2.75
C ALA A 188 -2.60 11.43 3.35
N VAL A 189 -1.40 11.21 3.91
CA VAL A 189 -1.08 9.97 4.64
C VAL A 189 -1.94 9.81 5.89
N ASP A 190 -2.09 10.86 6.70
CA ASP A 190 -2.88 10.79 7.91
C ASP A 190 -4.36 10.51 7.60
N GLN A 191 -4.90 11.14 6.55
CA GLN A 191 -6.24 10.87 6.04
C GLN A 191 -6.35 9.42 5.56
N ARG A 192 -5.38 8.94 4.76
CA ARG A 192 -5.37 7.56 4.25
C ARG A 192 -5.31 6.54 5.38
N ARG A 193 -4.46 6.77 6.38
CA ARG A 193 -4.35 5.93 7.58
C ARG A 193 -5.65 5.89 8.36
N ALA A 194 -6.30 7.04 8.55
CA ALA A 194 -7.59 7.12 9.23
C ALA A 194 -8.69 6.35 8.48
N GLN A 195 -8.73 6.48 7.15
CA GLN A 195 -9.66 5.74 6.29
C GLN A 195 -9.42 4.22 6.38
N LEU A 196 -8.16 3.76 6.25
CA LEU A 196 -7.81 2.34 6.35
C LEU A 196 -8.11 1.77 7.75
N SER A 197 -7.85 2.54 8.81
CA SER A 197 -8.21 2.13 10.17
C SER A 197 -9.72 2.05 10.37
N GLY A 198 -10.49 2.96 9.77
CA GLY A 198 -11.94 2.92 9.77
C GLY A 198 -12.47 1.70 9.03
N GLU A 199 -11.94 1.44 7.83
CA GLU A 199 -12.28 0.26 7.03
C GLU A 199 -11.94 -1.04 7.75
N LYS A 200 -10.80 -1.11 8.45
CA LYS A 200 -10.43 -2.28 9.26
C LYS A 200 -11.50 -2.60 10.29
N ASN A 201 -12.01 -1.60 11.01
CA ASN A 201 -13.07 -1.79 11.99
C ASN A 201 -14.37 -2.28 11.34
N VAL A 202 -14.71 -1.77 10.14
CA VAL A 202 -15.87 -2.23 9.37
C VAL A 202 -15.69 -3.70 8.97
N GLN A 203 -14.51 -4.09 8.51
CA GLN A 203 -14.23 -5.47 8.12
C GLN A 203 -14.22 -6.44 9.32
N GLU A 204 -13.75 -6.00 10.49
CA GLU A 204 -13.84 -6.75 11.75
C GLU A 204 -15.30 -6.96 12.20
N GLN A 205 -16.15 -5.94 12.05
CA GLN A 205 -17.59 -6.05 12.29
C GLN A 205 -18.25 -7.01 11.29
N ASN A 206 -17.89 -6.91 10.00
CA ASN A 206 -18.38 -7.81 8.97
C ASN A 206 -17.99 -9.27 9.24
N ASP A 207 -16.76 -9.52 9.69
CA ASP A 207 -16.31 -10.85 10.08
C ASP A 207 -17.05 -11.38 11.33
N THR A 208 -17.38 -10.51 12.27
CA THR A 208 -18.22 -10.85 13.43
C THR A 208 -19.61 -11.28 12.97
N LEU A 209 -20.24 -10.54 12.05
CA LEU A 209 -21.55 -10.92 11.49
C LEU A 209 -21.50 -12.27 10.76
N ARG A 210 -20.42 -12.54 10.00
CA ARG A 210 -20.20 -13.85 9.36
C ARG A 210 -20.09 -14.98 10.38
N LYS A 211 -19.38 -14.75 11.49
CA LYS A 211 -19.25 -15.72 12.59
C LYS A 211 -20.58 -15.96 13.29
N ASP A 212 -21.35 -14.91 13.57
CA ASP A 212 -22.64 -15.02 14.23
C ASP A 212 -23.63 -15.84 13.38
N TYR A 213 -23.73 -15.56 12.09
CA TYR A 213 -24.54 -16.36 11.16
C TYR A 213 -24.05 -17.81 11.09
N ALA A 214 -22.74 -18.03 10.93
CA ALA A 214 -22.17 -19.36 10.83
C ALA A 214 -22.40 -20.21 12.09
N LYS A 215 -22.34 -19.58 13.27
CA LYS A 215 -22.62 -20.23 14.55
C LYS A 215 -24.06 -20.72 14.62
N VAL A 216 -25.03 -19.85 14.29
CA VAL A 216 -26.45 -20.24 14.28
C VAL A 216 -26.71 -21.35 13.27
N ALA A 217 -26.11 -21.26 12.08
CA ALA A 217 -26.21 -22.31 11.07
C ALA A 217 -25.62 -23.65 11.55
N GLN A 218 -24.48 -23.62 12.25
CA GLN A 218 -23.87 -24.82 12.84
C GLN A 218 -24.76 -25.43 13.94
N ASP A 219 -25.29 -24.60 14.86
CA ASP A 219 -26.19 -25.06 15.92
C ASP A 219 -27.43 -25.77 15.32
N ILE A 220 -27.99 -25.21 14.23
CA ILE A 220 -29.11 -25.83 13.49
C ILE A 220 -28.68 -27.15 12.84
N GLU A 221 -27.50 -27.22 12.24
CA GLU A 221 -26.99 -28.44 11.62
C GLU A 221 -26.76 -29.57 12.64
N GLU A 222 -26.16 -29.26 13.80
CA GLU A 222 -25.96 -30.21 14.88
C GLU A 222 -27.30 -30.75 15.41
N PHE A 223 -28.28 -29.87 15.62
CA PHE A 223 -29.62 -30.26 16.03
C PHE A 223 -30.34 -31.11 14.97
N LYS A 224 -30.19 -30.77 13.68
CA LYS A 224 -30.72 -31.55 12.55
C LYS A 224 -30.18 -32.97 12.57
N ASN A 225 -28.86 -33.12 12.68
CA ASN A 225 -28.20 -34.43 12.67
C ASN A 225 -28.62 -35.27 13.90
N SER A 226 -28.73 -34.65 15.08
CA SER A 226 -29.24 -35.32 16.28
C SER A 226 -30.70 -35.76 16.13
N SER A 227 -31.54 -34.91 15.56
CA SER A 227 -32.96 -35.22 15.32
C SER A 227 -33.13 -36.33 14.28
N LEU A 228 -32.32 -36.33 13.21
CA LEU A 228 -32.30 -37.41 12.22
C LEU A 228 -31.95 -38.75 12.85
N GLN A 229 -30.94 -38.76 13.74
CA GLN A 229 -30.57 -39.96 14.49
C GLN A 229 -31.71 -40.45 15.39
N ARG A 230 -32.42 -39.56 16.10
CA ARG A 230 -33.59 -39.91 16.92
C ARG A 230 -34.71 -40.54 16.09
N VAL A 231 -34.97 -40.02 14.88
CA VAL A 231 -35.94 -40.61 13.95
C VAL A 231 -35.50 -42.03 13.54
N GLN A 232 -34.23 -42.23 13.21
CA GLN A 232 -33.69 -43.55 12.87
C GLN A 232 -33.79 -44.52 14.06
N GLU A 233 -33.44 -44.10 15.26
CA GLU A 233 -33.53 -44.92 16.48
C GLU A 233 -34.98 -45.33 16.78
N SER A 234 -35.96 -44.45 16.55
CA SER A 234 -37.38 -44.74 16.77
C SER A 234 -37.91 -45.89 15.90
N THR A 235 -37.31 -46.13 14.73
CA THR A 235 -37.66 -47.27 13.86
C THR A 235 -37.02 -48.58 14.32
N THR A 236 -35.86 -48.50 14.99
CA THR A 236 -35.04 -49.65 15.39
C THR A 236 -35.35 -50.14 16.83
N ILE A 237 -35.84 -49.26 17.70
CA ILE A 237 -36.16 -49.60 19.10
C ILE A 237 -37.24 -50.67 19.19
N SER A 238 -37.00 -51.73 19.96
CA SER A 238 -37.98 -52.78 20.27
C SER A 238 -39.01 -52.33 21.31
N CYS A 239 -39.83 -51.34 20.97
CA CYS A 239 -41.02 -50.92 21.73
C CYS A 239 -42.30 -51.11 20.90
N SER A 240 -43.47 -50.90 21.50
CA SER A 240 -44.77 -51.02 20.80
C SER A 240 -44.92 -49.97 19.69
N LEU A 241 -45.77 -50.24 18.69
CA LEU A 241 -45.98 -49.32 17.57
C LEU A 241 -46.54 -47.97 18.04
N GLU A 242 -47.39 -48.00 19.06
CA GLU A 242 -47.98 -46.81 19.70
C GLU A 242 -46.94 -45.97 20.44
N GLU A 243 -45.98 -46.62 21.12
CA GLU A 243 -44.86 -45.93 21.76
C GLU A 243 -43.93 -45.28 20.72
N ARG A 244 -43.68 -45.95 19.58
CA ARG A 244 -42.89 -45.38 18.47
C ARG A 244 -43.54 -44.13 17.88
N ILE A 245 -44.86 -44.18 17.62
CA ILE A 245 -45.62 -43.01 17.15
C ILE A 245 -45.53 -41.87 18.16
N SER A 246 -45.64 -42.18 19.46
CA SER A 246 -45.55 -41.18 20.52
C SER A 246 -44.16 -40.52 20.57
N LEU A 247 -43.09 -41.31 20.42
CA LEU A 247 -41.71 -40.82 20.33
C LEU A 247 -41.49 -39.93 19.10
N LEU A 248 -41.99 -40.34 17.92
CA LEU A 248 -41.89 -39.55 16.69
C LEU A 248 -42.67 -38.24 16.79
N LYS A 249 -43.84 -38.23 17.43
CA LYS A 249 -44.59 -36.98 17.72
C LYS A 249 -43.82 -36.05 18.64
N LEU A 250 -43.15 -36.59 19.66
CA LEU A 250 -42.27 -35.79 20.53
C LEU A 250 -41.09 -35.20 19.74
N VAL A 251 -40.46 -35.98 18.86
CA VAL A 251 -39.40 -35.49 17.98
C VAL A 251 -39.93 -34.40 17.04
N ALA A 252 -41.14 -34.54 16.50
CA ALA A 252 -41.77 -33.52 15.65
C ALA A 252 -41.98 -32.20 16.40
N ASP A 253 -42.51 -32.26 17.63
CA ASP A 253 -42.73 -31.08 18.48
C ASP A 253 -41.40 -30.41 18.88
N ASP A 254 -40.37 -31.21 19.18
CA ASP A 254 -39.02 -30.70 19.47
C ASP A 254 -38.42 -29.97 18.26
N VAL A 255 -38.55 -30.56 17.05
CA VAL A 255 -38.07 -29.96 15.80
C VAL A 255 -38.83 -28.67 15.50
N ASP A 256 -40.15 -28.67 15.58
CA ASP A 256 -40.98 -27.46 15.38
C ASP A 256 -40.58 -26.33 16.34
N THR A 257 -40.44 -26.67 17.63
CA THR A 257 -40.10 -25.70 18.68
C THR A 257 -38.71 -25.11 18.47
N PHE A 258 -37.72 -25.96 18.16
CA PHE A 258 -36.34 -25.52 17.94
C PHE A 258 -36.23 -24.59 16.74
N TYR A 259 -36.78 -24.98 15.59
CA TYR A 259 -36.70 -24.17 14.37
C TYR A 259 -37.48 -22.86 14.50
N LYS A 260 -38.66 -22.86 15.15
CA LYS A 260 -39.40 -21.61 15.45
C LYS A 260 -38.61 -20.61 16.29
N GLN A 261 -37.71 -21.08 17.13
CA GLN A 261 -36.85 -20.22 17.95
C GLN A 261 -35.60 -19.74 17.21
N HIS A 262 -34.98 -20.59 16.38
CA HIS A 262 -33.69 -20.29 15.75
C HIS A 262 -33.80 -19.62 14.37
N ILE A 263 -34.86 -19.89 13.60
CA ILE A 263 -35.07 -19.27 12.28
C ILE A 263 -35.12 -17.74 12.37
N PRO A 264 -35.87 -17.11 13.30
CA PRO A 264 -35.87 -15.65 13.42
C PRO A 264 -34.49 -15.06 13.76
N ILE A 265 -33.66 -15.80 14.50
CA ILE A 265 -32.29 -15.38 14.85
C ILE A 265 -31.39 -15.44 13.61
N LEU A 266 -31.50 -16.53 12.84
CA LEU A 266 -30.80 -16.69 11.56
C LEU A 266 -31.19 -15.60 10.56
N GLU A 267 -32.50 -15.36 10.37
CA GLU A 267 -33.01 -14.32 9.48
C GLU A 267 -32.54 -12.92 9.91
N ALA A 268 -32.49 -12.64 11.22
CA ALA A 268 -31.96 -11.38 11.74
C ALA A 268 -30.47 -11.22 11.45
N ALA A 269 -29.67 -12.28 11.60
CA ALA A 269 -28.25 -12.29 11.25
C ALA A 269 -28.03 -12.12 9.74
N SER A 270 -28.78 -12.85 8.91
CA SER A 270 -28.76 -12.72 7.45
C SER A 270 -29.13 -11.31 7.00
N LYS A 271 -30.17 -10.73 7.59
CA LYS A 271 -30.57 -9.33 7.33
C LYS A 271 -29.46 -8.35 7.71
N ALA A 272 -28.82 -8.50 8.87
CA ALA A 272 -27.70 -7.65 9.27
C ALA A 272 -26.52 -7.77 8.30
N MET A 273 -26.24 -8.98 7.79
CA MET A 273 -25.22 -9.19 6.75
C MET A 273 -25.59 -8.48 5.44
N GLN A 274 -26.84 -8.60 4.98
CA GLN A 274 -27.32 -7.93 3.76
C GLN A 274 -27.30 -6.40 3.86
N GLU A 275 -27.67 -5.84 5.01
CA GLU A 275 -27.60 -4.40 5.29
C GLU A 275 -26.16 -3.87 5.19
N ASN A 276 -25.18 -4.69 5.59
CA ASN A 276 -23.75 -4.41 5.45
C ASN A 276 -23.16 -4.88 4.10
N LYS A 277 -24.00 -5.27 3.13
CA LYS A 277 -23.62 -5.74 1.78
C LYS A 277 -22.70 -6.95 1.77
N ILE A 278 -22.82 -7.82 2.78
CA ILE A 278 -22.07 -9.07 2.89
C ILE A 278 -22.92 -10.19 2.27
N PHE A 279 -22.46 -10.72 1.13
CA PHE A 279 -23.17 -11.80 0.41
C PHE A 279 -22.42 -13.14 0.43
N HIS A 280 -21.21 -13.15 0.96
CA HIS A 280 -20.37 -14.35 1.01
C HIS A 280 -19.88 -14.61 2.44
N ASN A 281 -20.06 -15.85 2.88
CA ASN A 281 -19.58 -16.35 4.16
C ASN A 281 -18.72 -17.59 3.93
N PRO A 282 -17.39 -17.52 4.14
CA PRO A 282 -16.51 -18.68 3.98
C PRO A 282 -16.62 -19.67 5.16
N LEU A 283 -17.26 -19.30 6.27
CA LEU A 283 -17.33 -20.11 7.49
C LEU A 283 -18.47 -21.14 7.46
N THR A 284 -19.44 -21.00 6.55
CA THR A 284 -20.55 -21.94 6.42
C THR A 284 -21.00 -22.02 4.97
N SER A 285 -21.34 -23.23 4.52
CA SER A 285 -21.96 -23.46 3.21
C SER A 285 -23.48 -23.34 3.23
N HIS A 286 -24.08 -23.20 4.41
CA HIS A 286 -25.54 -23.16 4.58
C HIS A 286 -26.09 -21.77 4.27
N THR A 287 -27.08 -21.73 3.38
CA THR A 287 -27.87 -20.52 3.09
C THR A 287 -29.22 -20.59 3.80
N ASP A 288 -29.91 -19.46 3.90
CA ASP A 288 -31.26 -19.40 4.46
C ASP A 288 -32.20 -20.39 3.74
N GLU A 289 -32.06 -20.51 2.41
CA GLU A 289 -32.82 -21.46 1.61
C GLU A 289 -32.46 -22.92 1.90
N SER A 290 -31.17 -23.23 2.09
CA SER A 290 -30.76 -24.60 2.40
C SER A 290 -31.27 -25.05 3.76
N ILE A 291 -31.21 -24.17 4.76
CA ILE A 291 -31.72 -24.43 6.12
C ILE A 291 -33.24 -24.60 6.11
N ASN A 292 -33.96 -23.76 5.37
CA ASN A 292 -35.42 -23.89 5.26
C ASN A 292 -35.81 -25.18 4.50
N SER A 293 -35.05 -25.56 3.47
CA SER A 293 -35.24 -26.86 2.80
C SER A 293 -35.01 -28.03 3.75
N ASP A 294 -33.94 -28.00 4.55
CA ASP A 294 -33.63 -29.02 5.56
C ASP A 294 -34.74 -29.16 6.60
N TYR A 295 -35.31 -28.04 7.05
CA TYR A 295 -36.46 -28.02 7.95
C TYR A 295 -37.66 -28.76 7.36
N GLN A 296 -38.04 -28.43 6.12
CA GLN A 296 -39.17 -29.08 5.42
C GLN A 296 -38.90 -30.57 5.19
N ASN A 297 -37.67 -30.93 4.82
CA ASN A 297 -37.27 -32.32 4.62
C ASN A 297 -37.37 -33.14 5.91
N MET A 298 -36.92 -32.59 7.04
CA MET A 298 -37.06 -33.23 8.35
C MET A 298 -38.53 -33.42 8.75
N PHE A 299 -39.37 -32.42 8.53
CA PHE A 299 -40.80 -32.51 8.82
C PHE A 299 -41.50 -33.59 7.98
N ASN A 300 -41.22 -33.63 6.68
CA ASN A 300 -41.75 -34.63 5.77
C ASN A 300 -41.27 -36.04 6.13
N LEU A 301 -39.99 -36.18 6.52
CA LEU A 301 -39.42 -37.44 6.96
C LEU A 301 -40.17 -37.98 8.19
N ILE A 302 -40.33 -37.14 9.23
CA ILE A 302 -41.03 -37.53 10.46
C ILE A 302 -42.50 -37.89 10.16
N ALA A 303 -43.19 -37.07 9.36
CA ALA A 303 -44.58 -37.34 8.98
C ALA A 303 -44.72 -38.66 8.19
N SER A 304 -43.79 -38.93 7.27
CA SER A 304 -43.76 -40.19 6.53
C SER A 304 -43.51 -41.39 7.45
N SER A 305 -42.57 -41.28 8.40
CA SER A 305 -42.31 -42.33 9.38
C SER A 305 -43.52 -42.59 10.30
N ILE A 306 -44.22 -41.53 10.73
CA ILE A 306 -45.47 -41.68 11.51
C ILE A 306 -46.52 -42.42 10.69
N ASN A 307 -46.79 -41.96 9.45
CA ASN A 307 -47.76 -42.59 8.56
C ASN A 307 -47.43 -44.07 8.29
N GLU A 308 -46.16 -44.40 8.13
CA GLU A 308 -45.72 -45.78 7.92
C GLU A 308 -46.03 -46.66 9.13
N ILE A 309 -45.77 -46.18 10.35
CA ILE A 309 -46.06 -46.92 11.58
C ILE A 309 -47.58 -46.98 11.83
N GLU A 310 -48.33 -45.91 11.56
CA GLU A 310 -49.80 -45.91 11.65
C GLU A 310 -50.43 -46.94 10.68
N ASN A 311 -49.92 -47.04 9.46
CA ASN A 311 -50.33 -48.10 8.52
C ASN A 311 -50.02 -49.50 9.06
N GLN A 312 -48.88 -49.69 9.73
CA GLN A 312 -48.54 -50.97 10.38
C GLN A 312 -49.54 -51.30 11.51
N VAL A 313 -49.96 -50.31 12.30
CA VAL A 313 -51.00 -50.47 13.33
C VAL A 313 -52.34 -50.89 12.71
N ILE A 314 -52.77 -50.22 11.63
CA ILE A 314 -54.03 -50.56 10.94
C ILE A 314 -54.01 -51.99 10.41
N VAL A 315 -52.89 -52.42 9.80
CA VAL A 315 -52.77 -53.80 9.29
C VAL A 315 -52.78 -54.81 10.43
N ARG A 316 -52.08 -54.54 11.54
CA ARG A 316 -52.10 -55.39 12.74
C ARG A 316 -53.52 -55.53 13.29
N ASP A 317 -54.28 -54.45 13.41
CA ASP A 317 -55.60 -54.44 14.04
C ASP A 317 -56.72 -54.90 13.08
N GLY A 318 -56.55 -54.70 11.77
CA GLY A 318 -57.47 -55.12 10.72
C GLY A 318 -57.30 -56.59 10.29
N THR A 319 -56.18 -57.22 10.66
CA THR A 319 -55.96 -58.65 10.47
C THR A 319 -56.14 -59.37 11.82
N ASN A 320 -56.73 -60.57 11.84
CA ASN A 320 -56.80 -61.39 13.06
C ASN A 320 -55.44 -62.02 13.40
N ILE A 321 -54.35 -61.26 13.25
CA ILE A 321 -52.97 -61.69 13.48
C ILE A 321 -52.54 -61.11 14.82
N THR A 322 -52.11 -61.97 15.73
CA THR A 322 -51.66 -61.56 17.06
C THR A 322 -50.36 -60.76 16.98
N GLU A 323 -50.12 -59.84 17.93
CA GLU A 323 -48.88 -59.04 17.99
C GLU A 323 -47.61 -59.92 18.00
N GLN A 324 -47.71 -61.12 18.60
CA GLN A 324 -46.64 -62.11 18.61
C GLN A 324 -46.34 -62.66 17.21
N GLN A 325 -47.38 -62.97 16.42
CA GLN A 325 -47.21 -63.42 15.03
C GLN A 325 -46.62 -62.32 14.15
N VAL A 326 -47.02 -61.06 14.34
CA VAL A 326 -46.39 -59.93 13.62
C VAL A 326 -44.91 -59.78 13.98
N LYS A 327 -44.55 -59.92 15.27
CA LYS A 327 -43.14 -59.92 15.72
C LYS A 327 -42.33 -61.08 15.14
N ASP A 328 -42.91 -62.27 15.10
CA ASP A 328 -42.24 -63.45 14.54
C ASP A 328 -42.06 -63.31 13.02
N TYR A 329 -43.05 -62.76 12.32
CA TYR A 329 -42.95 -62.45 10.88
C TYR A 329 -41.91 -61.36 10.61
N ARG A 330 -41.83 -60.32 11.45
CA ARG A 330 -40.82 -59.25 11.33
C ARG A 330 -39.41 -59.80 11.55
N LYS A 331 -39.18 -60.60 12.60
CA LYS A 331 -37.88 -61.24 12.85
C LYS A 331 -37.46 -62.15 11.70
N SER A 332 -38.39 -62.93 11.17
CA SER A 332 -38.12 -63.76 10.00
C SER A 332 -37.82 -62.90 8.77
N PHE A 333 -38.56 -61.80 8.55
CA PHE A 333 -38.32 -60.86 7.46
C PHE A 333 -36.92 -60.22 7.57
N ASP A 334 -36.57 -59.67 8.74
CA ASP A 334 -35.28 -59.03 9.01
C ASP A 334 -34.10 -60.00 8.85
N TYR A 335 -34.29 -61.29 9.12
CA TYR A 335 -33.28 -62.33 8.87
C TYR A 335 -32.97 -62.52 7.37
N PHE A 336 -33.99 -62.37 6.52
CA PHE A 336 -33.84 -62.49 5.06
C PHE A 336 -33.51 -61.15 4.37
N ASP A 337 -33.86 -60.01 4.98
CA ASP A 337 -33.51 -58.66 4.51
C ASP A 337 -32.13 -58.22 5.02
N LYS A 338 -31.09 -58.96 4.61
CA LYS A 338 -29.70 -58.73 5.03
C LYS A 338 -29.14 -57.35 4.63
N GLU A 339 -29.75 -56.72 3.63
CA GLU A 339 -29.32 -55.42 3.11
C GLU A 339 -30.13 -54.26 3.70
N HIS A 340 -31.13 -54.54 4.56
CA HIS A 340 -32.02 -53.55 5.17
C HIS A 340 -32.65 -52.59 4.15
N LEU A 341 -32.99 -53.13 2.97
CA LEU A 341 -33.62 -52.36 1.91
C LEU A 341 -35.14 -52.25 2.10
N ASN A 342 -35.68 -52.86 3.17
CA ASN A 342 -37.11 -53.07 3.39
C ASN A 342 -37.77 -53.78 2.19
N PHE A 343 -37.01 -54.61 1.47
CA PHE A 343 -37.42 -55.29 0.26
C PHE A 343 -36.72 -56.64 0.11
N LEU A 344 -37.50 -57.70 -0.10
CA LEU A 344 -36.96 -59.04 -0.37
C LEU A 344 -36.94 -59.30 -1.88
N SER A 345 -35.77 -59.65 -2.42
CA SER A 345 -35.64 -60.18 -3.78
C SER A 345 -36.47 -61.46 -3.92
N TYR A 346 -36.84 -61.83 -5.15
CA TYR A 346 -37.69 -63.00 -5.40
C TYR A 346 -37.16 -64.29 -4.74
N GLU A 347 -35.85 -64.50 -4.72
CA GLU A 347 -35.21 -65.65 -4.10
C GLU A 347 -35.28 -65.61 -2.57
N SER A 348 -34.96 -64.46 -1.96
CA SER A 348 -35.08 -64.26 -0.50
C SER A 348 -36.53 -64.32 -0.03
N PHE A 349 -37.46 -63.78 -0.81
CA PHE A 349 -38.90 -63.82 -0.52
C PHE A 349 -39.45 -65.24 -0.58
N ARG A 350 -39.05 -66.04 -1.58
CA ARG A 350 -39.41 -67.45 -1.64
C ARG A 350 -38.93 -68.21 -0.41
N ASN A 351 -37.70 -67.95 0.04
CA ASN A 351 -37.13 -68.60 1.22
C ASN A 351 -37.81 -68.13 2.52
N PHE A 352 -38.17 -66.85 2.60
CA PHE A 352 -38.99 -66.30 3.69
C PHE A 352 -40.36 -66.99 3.78
N LEU A 353 -41.06 -67.16 2.65
CA LEU A 353 -42.36 -67.86 2.62
C LEU A 353 -42.28 -69.33 3.03
N VAL A 354 -41.13 -69.99 2.85
CA VAL A 354 -40.91 -71.37 3.32
C VAL A 354 -40.57 -71.41 4.81
N SER A 355 -40.09 -70.30 5.38
CA SER A 355 -39.72 -70.15 6.79
C SER A 355 -40.86 -69.68 7.68
N LEU A 356 -41.94 -69.17 7.10
CA LEU A 356 -43.21 -68.79 7.76
C LEU A 356 -44.09 -70.02 7.98
#